data_AF-A0A4V1DFZ3-F1
#
_entry.id   AF-A0A4V1DFZ3-F1
#
_cell.length_a   1.000
_cell.length_b   1.000
_cell.length_c   1.000
_cell.angle_alpha   90.00
_cell.angle_beta   90.00
_cell.angle_gamma   90.00
#
_symmetry.space_group_name_H-M   'P 1'
#
loop_
_entity.id
_entity.type
_entity.pdbx_description
1 polymer ?
#
loop_
_entity_poly.entity_id
_entity_poly.type
_entity_poly.pdbx_seq_one_letter_code
_entity_poly.pdbx_strand_id
1 'polypeptide(L)'
;MAEWTIGADAVTVTYRLVDLTPEEVAAQGAALKQQVAAAVQRHLDATVSPRNYTSAAAAVSYVGDPNPQWDAEGRAVLAWRSAVWTACFVALDAVLSGERPPLTPEEMVAELPPLIWPEA
;
A
#
# COMPACT_ATOMS: atom_id res chain seq x y z
N MET A 1 -28.37 12.55 -5.55
CA MET A 1 -29.57 12.50 -4.69
C MET A 1 -30.59 11.62 -5.39
N ALA A 2 -30.94 10.48 -4.80
CA ALA A 2 -31.95 9.59 -5.37
C ALA A 2 -33.32 10.06 -4.87
N GLU A 3 -34.24 10.29 -5.80
CA GLU A 3 -35.64 10.58 -5.47
C GLU A 3 -36.44 9.28 -5.51
N TRP A 4 -37.16 9.04 -4.41
CA TRP A 4 -37.98 7.85 -4.24
C TRP A 4 -39.44 8.26 -4.37
N THR A 5 -40.15 7.65 -5.32
CA THR A 5 -41.61 7.76 -5.40
C THR A 5 -42.22 6.38 -5.22
N ILE A 6 -43.04 6.25 -4.18
CA ILE A 6 -43.76 5.00 -3.86
C ILE A 6 -45.18 5.14 -4.40
N GLY A 7 -45.50 4.40 -5.47
CA GLY A 7 -46.86 4.20 -5.94
C GLY A 7 -47.44 2.89 -5.39
N ALA A 8 -48.77 2.73 -5.47
CA ALA A 8 -49.48 1.57 -4.90
C ALA A 8 -49.00 0.20 -5.44
N ASP A 9 -48.41 0.16 -6.65
CA ASP A 9 -48.00 -1.07 -7.35
C ASP A 9 -46.54 -1.08 -7.84
N ALA A 10 -45.77 0.00 -7.63
CA ALA A 10 -44.37 0.09 -8.08
C ALA A 10 -43.55 1.16 -7.32
N VAL A 11 -42.26 0.88 -7.16
CA VAL A 11 -41.25 1.83 -6.66
C VAL A 11 -40.43 2.32 -7.85
N THR A 12 -40.45 3.63 -8.10
CA THR A 12 -39.59 4.25 -9.11
C THR A 12 -38.39 4.88 -8.42
N VAL A 13 -37.18 4.49 -8.86
CA VAL A 13 -35.91 5.04 -8.38
C VAL A 13 -35.21 5.73 -9.53
N THR A 14 -34.98 7.04 -9.38
CA THR A 14 -34.22 7.83 -10.35
C THR A 14 -32.83 8.13 -9.79
N TYR A 15 -31.80 7.66 -10.48
CA TYR A 15 -30.41 7.97 -10.15
C TYR A 15 -29.94 9.17 -10.96
N ARG A 16 -29.27 10.12 -10.30
CA ARG A 16 -28.43 11.13 -10.96
C ARG A 16 -27.00 10.66 -10.87
N LEU A 17 -26.45 10.20 -11.99
CA LEU A 17 -25.01 9.97 -12.13
C LEU A 17 -24.34 11.35 -12.20
N VAL A 18 -23.34 11.57 -11.36
CA VAL A 18 -22.49 12.75 -11.42
C VAL A 18 -21.22 12.31 -12.12
N ASP A 19 -20.97 12.84 -13.30
CA ASP A 19 -19.71 12.64 -13.99
C ASP A 19 -18.64 13.44 -13.26
N LEU A 20 -17.62 12.76 -12.73
CA LEU A 20 -16.46 13.44 -12.15
C LEU A 20 -15.72 14.17 -13.27
N THR A 21 -15.30 15.39 -12.96
CA THR A 21 -14.40 16.13 -13.83
C THR A 21 -13.04 15.41 -13.90
N PRO A 22 -12.25 15.61 -14.98
CA PRO A 22 -10.91 15.05 -15.07
C PRO A 22 -10.00 15.41 -13.88
N GLU A 23 -10.19 16.61 -13.31
CA GLU A 23 -9.46 17.08 -12.12
C GLU A 23 -9.80 16.26 -10.88
N GLU A 24 -11.09 16.00 -10.63
CA GLU A 24 -11.53 15.21 -9.47
C GLU A 24 -11.07 13.75 -9.58
N VAL A 25 -11.09 13.17 -10.78
CA VAL A 25 -10.55 11.82 -11.03
C VAL A 25 -9.06 11.77 -10.72
N ALA A 26 -8.28 12.76 -11.18
CA ALA A 26 -6.86 12.83 -10.91
C ALA A 26 -6.57 13.00 -9.40
N ALA A 27 -7.34 13.85 -8.71
CA ALA A 27 -7.22 14.06 -7.27
C ALA A 27 -7.52 12.78 -6.48
N GLN A 28 -8.56 12.04 -6.87
CA GLN A 28 -8.93 10.78 -6.22
C GLN A 28 -7.87 9.69 -6.47
N GLY A 29 -7.30 9.61 -7.67
CA GLY A 29 -6.18 8.72 -7.97
C GLY A 29 -4.94 9.04 -7.15
N ALA A 30 -4.61 10.33 -6.99
CA ALA A 30 -3.49 10.76 -6.15
C ALA A 30 -3.72 10.42 -4.66
N ALA A 31 -4.94 10.62 -4.16
CA ALA A 31 -5.31 10.27 -2.79
C ALA A 31 -5.19 8.75 -2.55
N LEU A 32 -5.68 7.92 -3.48
CA LEU A 32 -5.54 6.46 -3.39
C LEU A 32 -4.07 6.04 -3.38
N LYS A 33 -3.25 6.59 -4.29
CA LYS A 33 -1.80 6.33 -4.32
C LYS A 33 -1.13 6.65 -2.98
N GLN A 34 -1.48 7.78 -2.35
CA GLN A 34 -0.96 8.15 -1.04
C GLN A 34 -1.41 7.18 0.07
N GLN A 35 -2.67 6.75 0.07
CA GLN A 35 -3.20 5.79 1.05
C GLN A 35 -2.49 4.44 0.96
N VAL A 36 -2.28 3.95 -0.26
CA VAL A 36 -1.53 2.71 -0.52
C VAL A 36 -0.09 2.83 -0.03
N ALA A 37 0.62 3.90 -0.41
CA ALA A 37 2.01 4.12 0.04
C ALA A 37 2.11 4.20 1.58
N ALA A 38 1.15 4.86 2.23
CA ALA A 38 1.11 4.95 3.69
C ALA A 38 0.84 3.58 4.35
N ALA A 39 0.01 2.72 3.76
CA ALA A 39 -0.21 1.38 4.27
C ALA A 39 1.03 0.48 4.12
N VAL A 40 1.72 0.57 2.99
CA VAL A 40 3.00 -0.13 2.78
C VAL A 40 4.04 0.31 3.81
N GLN A 41 4.17 1.62 4.06
CA GLN A 41 5.10 2.13 5.09
C GLN A 41 4.73 1.62 6.49
N ARG A 42 3.45 1.64 6.87
CA ARG A 42 2.99 1.07 8.14
C ARG A 42 3.30 -0.43 8.24
N HIS A 43 3.12 -1.17 7.16
CA HIS A 43 3.45 -2.60 7.12
C HIS A 43 4.95 -2.84 7.32
N LEU A 44 5.81 -2.07 6.63
CA LEU A 44 7.26 -2.15 6.80
C LEU A 44 7.68 -1.96 8.27
N ASP A 45 7.18 -0.92 8.91
CA ASP A 45 7.55 -0.58 10.29
C ASP A 45 6.95 -1.58 11.30
N ALA A 46 5.70 -2.03 11.09
CA ALA A 46 5.07 -3.01 11.95
C ALA A 46 5.80 -4.36 11.92
N THR A 47 6.27 -4.81 10.74
CA THR A 47 6.96 -6.10 10.58
C THR A 47 8.29 -6.16 11.32
N VAL A 48 9.01 -5.04 11.48
CA VAL A 48 10.28 -5.00 12.21
C VAL A 48 10.14 -4.73 13.71
N SER A 49 8.98 -4.20 14.13
CA SER A 49 8.70 -3.82 15.52
C SER A 49 8.92 -4.94 16.55
N PRO A 50 8.66 -6.24 16.28
CA PRO A 50 8.90 -7.30 17.27
C PRO A 50 10.38 -7.49 17.65
N ARG A 51 11.33 -6.98 16.86
CA ARG A 51 12.76 -6.92 17.20
C ARG A 51 13.18 -5.58 17.81
N ASN A 52 12.22 -4.78 18.28
CA ASN A 52 12.40 -3.47 18.92
C ASN A 52 12.95 -2.36 18.01
N TYR A 53 12.86 -2.52 16.68
CA TYR A 53 13.12 -1.41 15.75
C TYR A 53 11.92 -0.47 15.69
N THR A 54 12.19 0.84 15.75
CA THR A 54 11.14 1.88 15.66
C THR A 54 10.63 2.08 14.24
N SER A 55 11.40 1.67 13.24
CA SER A 55 11.04 1.70 11.82
C SER A 55 11.95 0.77 11.01
N ALA A 56 11.53 0.41 9.79
CA ALA A 56 12.40 -0.29 8.85
C ALA A 56 13.64 0.55 8.49
N ALA A 57 13.53 1.89 8.52
CA ALA A 57 14.68 2.77 8.32
C ALA A 57 15.71 2.68 9.47
N ALA A 58 15.24 2.61 10.71
CA ALA A 58 16.11 2.41 11.86
C ALA A 58 16.83 1.05 11.80
N ALA A 59 16.13 -0.03 11.43
CA ALA A 59 16.77 -1.33 11.23
C ALA A 59 17.87 -1.27 10.15
N VAL A 60 17.59 -0.63 9.01
CA VAL A 60 18.57 -0.46 7.93
C VAL A 60 19.80 0.36 8.34
N SER A 61 19.68 1.28 9.29
CA SER A 61 20.84 2.08 9.73
C SER A 61 21.96 1.28 10.40
N TYR A 62 21.68 0.03 10.80
CA TYR A 62 22.68 -0.88 11.36
C TYR A 62 23.47 -1.67 10.31
N VAL A 63 23.23 -1.47 9.01
CA VAL A 63 24.07 -2.05 7.97
C VAL A 63 25.51 -1.54 8.12
N GLY A 64 26.45 -2.46 8.29
CA GLY A 64 27.87 -2.19 8.56
C GLY A 64 28.22 -2.03 10.04
N ASP A 65 27.28 -2.28 10.97
CA ASP A 65 27.55 -2.22 12.40
C ASP A 65 28.60 -3.28 12.84
N PRO A 66 29.51 -2.96 13.79
CA PRO A 66 30.47 -3.93 14.31
C PRO A 66 29.80 -5.12 15.04
N ASN A 67 28.56 -4.99 15.49
CA ASN A 67 27.76 -6.09 15.99
C ASN A 67 27.23 -6.93 14.81
N PRO A 68 27.70 -8.18 14.63
CA PRO A 68 27.35 -9.00 13.47
C PRO A 68 25.85 -9.30 13.36
N GLN A 69 25.14 -9.38 14.50
CA GLN A 69 23.69 -9.62 14.47
C GLN A 69 22.94 -8.41 13.92
N TRP A 70 23.26 -7.20 14.39
CA TRP A 70 22.59 -5.97 13.93
C TRP A 70 22.87 -5.69 12.46
N ASP A 71 24.10 -5.96 12.03
CA ASP A 71 24.50 -5.86 10.62
C ASP A 71 23.76 -6.86 9.72
N ALA A 72 23.64 -8.13 10.16
CA ALA A 72 22.86 -9.15 9.44
C ALA A 72 21.37 -8.78 9.34
N GLU A 73 20.76 -8.34 10.44
CA GLU A 73 19.37 -7.90 10.48
C GLU A 73 19.13 -6.67 9.60
N GLY A 74 20.01 -5.66 9.69
CA GLY A 74 19.94 -4.46 8.87
C GLY A 74 20.01 -4.78 7.38
N ARG A 75 20.87 -5.71 6.97
CA ARG A 75 20.96 -6.18 5.57
C ARG A 75 19.69 -6.90 5.12
N ALA A 76 19.12 -7.76 5.96
CA ALA A 76 17.88 -8.46 5.65
C ALA A 76 16.72 -7.47 5.43
N VAL A 77 16.58 -6.48 6.32
CA VAL A 77 15.55 -5.44 6.19
C VAL A 77 15.81 -4.54 4.99
N LEU A 78 17.06 -4.20 4.68
CA LEU A 78 17.42 -3.40 3.50
C LEU A 78 16.97 -4.10 2.21
N ALA A 79 17.35 -5.37 2.05
CA ALA A 79 17.00 -6.16 0.87
C ALA A 79 15.48 -6.31 0.75
N TRP A 80 14.80 -6.66 1.84
CA TRP A 80 13.35 -6.81 1.87
C TRP A 80 12.61 -5.51 1.56
N ARG A 81 12.99 -4.39 2.19
CA ARG A 81 12.39 -3.07 1.93
C ARG A 81 12.55 -2.66 0.47
N SER A 82 13.70 -2.94 -0.14
CA SER A 82 13.91 -2.70 -1.57
C SER A 82 12.93 -3.52 -2.41
N ALA A 83 12.79 -4.82 -2.12
CA ALA A 83 11.88 -5.70 -2.85
C ALA A 83 10.40 -5.28 -2.71
N VAL A 84 9.99 -4.86 -1.51
CA VAL A 84 8.64 -4.32 -1.25
C VAL A 84 8.34 -3.11 -2.13
N TRP A 85 9.24 -2.11 -2.16
CA TRP A 85 9.01 -0.93 -2.99
C TRP A 85 9.10 -1.24 -4.49
N THR A 86 9.98 -2.15 -4.91
CA THR A 86 10.00 -2.65 -6.29
C THR A 86 8.65 -3.27 -6.68
N ALA A 87 8.07 -4.12 -5.84
CA ALA A 87 6.75 -4.71 -6.09
C ALA A 87 5.65 -3.64 -6.18
N CYS A 88 5.69 -2.61 -5.32
CA CYS A 88 4.75 -1.50 -5.37
C CYS A 88 4.83 -0.72 -6.68
N PHE A 89 6.04 -0.47 -7.21
CA PHE A 89 6.21 0.22 -8.48
C PHE A 89 5.77 -0.63 -9.67
N VAL A 90 6.04 -1.94 -9.67
CA VAL A 90 5.52 -2.85 -10.69
C VAL A 90 3.98 -2.83 -10.71
N ALA A 91 3.35 -2.91 -9.54
CA ALA A 91 1.89 -2.84 -9.45
C ALA A 91 1.35 -1.48 -9.92
N LEU A 92 2.02 -0.38 -9.56
CA LEU A 92 1.66 0.96 -10.02
C LEU A 92 1.75 1.09 -11.55
N ASP A 93 2.83 0.60 -12.17
CA ASP A 93 3.01 0.65 -13.61
C ASP A 93 1.93 -0.17 -14.35
N ALA A 94 1.57 -1.35 -13.83
CA ALA A 94 0.48 -2.15 -14.37
C ALA A 94 -0.90 -1.46 -14.24
N VAL A 95 -1.12 -0.68 -13.17
CA VAL A 95 -2.34 0.13 -13.03
C VAL A 95 -2.35 1.28 -14.03
N LEU A 96 -1.23 1.99 -14.18
CA LEU A 96 -1.13 3.15 -15.07
C LEU A 96 -1.18 2.78 -16.55
N SER A 97 -0.72 1.58 -16.91
CA SER A 97 -0.83 1.02 -18.27
C SER A 97 -2.20 0.39 -18.57
N GLY A 98 -3.06 0.25 -17.56
CA GLY A 98 -4.38 -0.38 -17.70
C GLY A 98 -4.35 -1.91 -17.75
N GLU A 99 -3.22 -2.53 -17.43
CA GLU A 99 -3.08 -4.00 -17.35
C GLU A 99 -3.82 -4.58 -16.13
N ARG A 100 -4.03 -3.79 -15.09
CA ARG A 100 -4.80 -4.17 -13.89
C ARG A 100 -5.59 -2.99 -13.30
N PRO A 101 -6.68 -3.24 -12.56
CA PRO A 101 -7.38 -2.19 -11.83
C PRO A 101 -6.53 -1.66 -10.66
N PRO A 102 -6.79 -0.42 -10.18
CA PRO A 102 -6.17 0.13 -8.98
C PRO A 102 -6.34 -0.78 -7.76
N LEU A 103 -5.29 -0.88 -6.95
CA LEU A 103 -5.27 -1.63 -5.70
C LEU A 103 -5.76 -0.80 -4.52
N THR A 104 -6.50 -1.44 -3.63
CA THR A 104 -6.71 -0.93 -2.27
C THR A 104 -5.43 -1.05 -1.42
N PRO A 105 -5.32 -0.30 -0.32
CA PRO A 105 -4.17 -0.43 0.58
C PRO A 105 -3.97 -1.85 1.12
N GLU A 106 -5.05 -2.56 1.44
CA GLU A 106 -5.02 -3.92 1.98
C GLU A 106 -4.56 -4.94 0.94
N GLU A 107 -5.05 -4.84 -0.30
CA GLU A 107 -4.63 -5.70 -1.40
C GLU A 107 -3.15 -5.50 -1.74
N MET A 108 -2.67 -4.24 -1.76
CA MET A 108 -1.24 -3.97 -2.00
C MET A 108 -0.38 -4.63 -0.92
N VAL A 109 -0.76 -4.51 0.36
CA VAL A 109 -0.01 -5.13 1.47
C VAL A 109 -0.03 -6.66 1.38
N ALA A 110 -1.13 -7.27 0.93
CA ALA A 110 -1.25 -8.71 0.77
C ALA A 110 -0.35 -9.28 -0.35
N GLU A 111 -0.02 -8.49 -1.36
CA GLU A 111 0.88 -8.89 -2.46
C GLU A 111 2.38 -8.76 -2.11
N LEU A 112 2.72 -8.18 -0.95
CA LEU A 112 4.12 -7.91 -0.60
C LEU A 112 4.91 -9.17 -0.25
N PRO A 113 6.20 -9.24 -0.62
CA PRO A 113 7.06 -10.34 -0.19
C PRO A 113 7.22 -10.33 1.35
N PRO A 114 7.34 -11.48 2.01
CA PRO A 114 7.59 -11.55 3.44
C PRO A 114 9.04 -11.17 3.78
N LEU A 115 9.26 -10.62 4.99
CA LEU A 115 10.60 -10.46 5.54
C LEU A 115 11.14 -11.80 6.04
N ILE A 116 12.33 -12.18 5.56
CA ILE A 116 13.07 -13.33 6.09
C ILE A 116 14.22 -12.80 6.96
N TRP A 117 14.19 -13.15 8.24
CA TRP A 117 15.25 -12.78 9.17
C TRP A 117 16.47 -13.71 9.03
N PRO A 118 17.69 -13.22 9.32
CA PRO A 118 18.85 -14.09 9.38
C PRO A 118 18.75 -15.06 10.55
N GLU A 119 19.40 -16.22 10.42
CA GLU A 119 19.63 -17.16 11.51
C GLU A 119 20.50 -16.51 12.60
N ALA A 120 20.29 -16.92 13.85
CA ALA A 120 21.01 -16.40 15.02
C ALA A 120 22.37 -17.06 15.21
#